data_AF-A0A9W5Q6N3-F1
#
_entry.id   AF-A0A9W5Q6N3-F1
#
_cell.length_a   1.000
_cell.length_b   1.000
_cell.length_c   1.000
_cell.angle_alpha   90.00
_cell.angle_beta   90.00
_cell.angle_gamma   90.00
#
_symmetry.space_group_name_H-M   'P 1'
#
loop_
_entity.id
_entity.type
_entity.pdbx_description
1 polymer ?
#
loop_
_entity_poly.entity_id
_entity_poly.type
_entity_poly.pdbx_seq_one_letter_code
_entity_poly.pdbx_strand_id
1 'polypeptide(L)' 'MRDESIPENLIIIGDDGSGDKLCFKINNGKMDDKIYIWYHADDEMEEISPSLKEFIMETIQEDDVF' A
#
# COMPACT_ATOMS: atom_id res chain seq x y z
N MET A 1 15.79 10.50 11.88
CA MET A 1 14.53 10.00 11.30
C MET A 1 13.74 11.23 10.95
N ARG A 2 13.50 11.50 9.66
CA ARG A 2 12.54 12.55 9.29
C ARG A 2 11.17 11.98 9.64
N ASP A 3 10.35 12.76 10.33
CA ASP A 3 8.92 12.50 10.42
C ASP A 3 8.38 12.58 8.99
N GLU A 4 8.34 11.43 8.29
CA GLU A 4 7.47 11.29 7.14
C GLU A 4 6.06 11.51 7.70
N SER A 5 5.42 12.60 7.27
CA SER A 5 4.03 12.92 7.66
C SER A 5 3.10 11.93 6.95
N ILE A 6 3.16 10.67 7.34
CA ILE A 6 2.28 9.61 6.85
C ILE A 6 0.85 9.99 7.25
N PRO A 7 -0.10 10.00 6.31
CA PRO A 7 -1.49 10.28 6.64
C PRO A 7 -2.03 9.33 7.72
N GLU A 8 -2.70 9.89 8.73
CA GLU A 8 -3.19 9.14 9.90
C GLU A 8 -4.23 8.05 9.54
N ASN A 9 -4.84 8.16 8.37
CA ASN A 9 -5.83 7.21 7.86
C ASN A 9 -5.20 6.07 7.05
N LEU A 10 -3.90 5.81 7.17
CA LEU A 10 -3.23 4.70 6.49
C LEU A 10 -2.69 3.66 7.47
N ILE A 11 -2.74 2.39 7.07
CA ILE A 11 -2.04 1.29 7.73
C ILE A 11 -0.96 0.80 6.78
N ILE A 12 0.31 1.05 7.13
CA ILE A 12 1.45 0.67 6.31
C ILE A 12 1.76 -0.82 6.47
N ILE A 13 1.94 -1.50 5.34
CA ILE A 13 2.24 -2.94 5.25
C ILE A 13 3.48 -3.26 4.42
N GLY A 14 4.10 -2.26 3.79
CA GLY A 14 5.35 -2.41 3.07
C GLY A 14 6.03 -1.06 2.82
N ASP A 15 7.36 -1.09 2.71
CA ASP A 15 8.22 0.07 2.48
C ASP A 15 9.42 -0.40 1.63
N ASP A 16 9.68 0.29 0.53
CA ASP A 16 10.81 0.00 -0.37
C ASP A 16 12.06 0.84 -0.04
N GLY A 17 11.96 1.75 0.95
CA GLY A 17 13.03 2.65 1.37
C GLY A 17 13.19 3.91 0.52
N SER A 18 12.35 4.12 -0.51
CA SER A 18 12.32 5.34 -1.32
C SER A 18 11.51 6.46 -0.67
N GLY A 19 10.59 6.10 0.22
CA GLY A 19 9.57 6.98 0.78
C GLY A 19 8.16 6.46 0.46
N ASP A 20 7.98 5.77 -0.66
CA ASP A 20 6.70 5.21 -1.06
C ASP A 20 6.29 4.03 -0.19
N LYS A 21 4.99 3.90 0.08
CA LYS A 21 4.47 2.94 1.05
C LYS A 21 3.33 2.11 0.48
N LEU A 22 3.41 0.79 0.69
CA LEU A 22 2.28 -0.11 0.48
C LEU A 22 1.36 -0.04 1.71
N CYS A 23 0.07 0.20 1.52
CA CYS A 23 -0.84 0.45 2.63
C CYS A 23 -2.30 0.08 2.38
N PHE A 24 -3.05 -0.03 3.48
CA PHE A 24 -4.52 0.02 3.51
C PHE A 24 -5.00 1.43 3.88
N LYS A 25 -6.23 1.76 3.49
CA LYS A 25 -6.93 2.96 3.96
C LYS A 25 -7.86 2.65 5.13
N ILE A 26 -8.00 3.60 6.04
CA ILE A 26 -9.01 3.61 7.09
C ILE A 26 -10.13 4.56 6.65
N ASN A 27 -11.32 4.00 6.45
CA ASN A 27 -12.53 4.72 6.09
C ASN A 27 -13.55 4.61 7.22
N ASN A 28 -13.92 5.74 7.85
CA ASN A 28 -14.85 5.80 8.98
C ASN A 28 -14.49 4.83 10.13
N GLY A 29 -13.19 4.74 10.44
CA GLY A 29 -12.67 3.88 11.52
C GLY A 29 -12.66 2.37 11.18
N LYS A 30 -12.91 2.01 9.92
CA LYS A 30 -12.80 0.63 9.43
C LYS A 30 -11.70 0.57 8.37
N MET A 31 -10.90 -0.49 8.44
CA MET A 31 -9.93 -0.80 7.39
C MET A 31 -10.67 -1.20 6.11
N ASP A 32 -10.27 -0.60 4.99
CA ASP A 32 -10.69 -1.03 3.65
C ASP A 32 -9.95 -2.33 3.27
N ASP A 33 -10.55 -3.16 2.43
CA ASP A 33 -9.94 -4.41 1.98
C ASP A 33 -8.89 -4.15 0.88
N LYS A 34 -9.02 -3.05 0.16
CA LYS A 34 -8.18 -2.67 -0.99
C LYS A 34 -6.75 -2.30 -0.60
N ILE A 35 -5.81 -2.66 -1.47
CA ILE A 35 -4.39 -2.36 -1.34
C ILE A 35 -4.03 -1.16 -2.19
N TYR A 36 -3.24 -0.26 -1.61
CA TYR A 36 -2.78 0.95 -2.25
C TYR A 36 -1.27 1.13 -2.16
N ILE A 37 -0.70 1.85 -3.14
CA ILE A 37 0.57 2.55 -2.98
C ILE A 37 0.28 4.01 -2.63
N TRP A 38 0.91 4.51 -1.58
CA TRP A 38 1.01 5.93 -1.28
C TRP A 38 2.34 6.46 -1.77
N TYR A 39 2.28 7.44 -2.66
CA TYR A 39 3.44 8.11 -3.22
C TYR A 39 3.85 9.28 -2.32
N HIS A 40 5.03 9.19 -1.70
CA HIS A 40 5.47 10.20 -0.74
C HIS A 40 5.73 11.57 -1.40
N ALA A 41 6.12 11.56 -2.67
CA ALA A 41 6.57 12.75 -3.39
C ALA A 41 5.45 13.77 -3.66
N ASP A 42 4.24 13.30 -3.91
CA ASP A 42 3.09 14.11 -4.34
C ASP A 42 1.80 13.86 -3.54
N ASP A 43 1.85 12.96 -2.53
CA ASP A 43 0.71 12.58 -1.71
C ASP A 43 -0.43 11.91 -2.52
N GLU A 44 -0.09 11.32 -3.67
CA GLU A 44 -1.04 10.55 -4.48
C GLU A 44 -1.22 9.11 -3.97
N MET A 45 -2.36 8.52 -4.32
CA MET A 45 -2.74 7.16 -3.93
C MET A 45 -3.21 6.38 -5.15
N GLU A 46 -2.56 5.25 -5.40
CA GLU A 46 -2.94 4.31 -6.47
C GLU A 46 -3.48 3.02 -5.88
N GLU A 47 -4.64 2.56 -6.37
CA GLU A 47 -5.18 1.24 -6.03
C GLU A 47 -4.48 0.20 -6.89
N ILE A 48 -3.84 -0.77 -6.25
CA ILE A 48 -3.08 -1.81 -6.97
C ILE A 48 -3.76 -3.18 -6.94
N SER A 49 -4.61 -3.44 -5.95
CA SER A 49 -5.31 -4.72 -5.83
C SER A 49 -6.55 -4.59 -4.94
N PRO A 50 -7.64 -5.33 -5.21
CA PRO A 50 -8.87 -5.20 -4.43
C PRO A 50 -8.80 -5.91 -3.07
N SER A 51 -7.80 -6.77 -2.83
CA SER A 51 -7.57 -7.38 -1.52
C SER A 51 -6.10 -7.79 -1.32
N LEU A 52 -5.67 -7.91 -0.05
CA LEU A 52 -4.35 -8.45 0.26
C LEU A 52 -4.12 -9.86 -0.31
N LYS A 53 -5.18 -10.68 -0.32
CA LYS A 53 -5.09 -12.04 -0.85
C LYS A 53 -4.85 -12.01 -2.36
N GLU A 54 -5.58 -11.19 -3.10
CA GLU A 54 -5.40 -11.08 -4.56
C GLU A 54 -4.01 -10.54 -4.89
N PHE A 55 -3.56 -9.50 -4.19
CA PHE A 55 -2.21 -8.95 -4.31
C PHE A 55 -1.13 -10.03 -4.18
N ILE A 56 -1.17 -10.83 -3.09
CA ILE A 56 -0.20 -11.91 -2.87
C ILE A 56 -0.25 -12.96 -3.98
N MET A 57 -1.45 -13.33 -4.43
CA MET A 57 -1.62 -14.34 -5.48
C MET A 57 -1.14 -13.86 -6.85
N GLU A 58 -1.27 -12.55 -7.14
CA GLU A 58 -0.75 -11.92 -8.36
C GLU A 58 0.78 -11.89 -8.36
N THR A 59 1.40 -11.47 -7.25
CA THR A 59 2.87 -11.45 -7.12
C THR A 59 3.49 -12.85 -7.27
N ILE A 60 2.89 -13.88 -6.66
CA ILE A 60 3.40 -15.27 -6.78
C ILE A 60 3.34 -15.77 -8.24
N GLN A 61 2.29 -15.41 -8.99
CA GLN A 61 2.17 -15.79 -10.39
C GLN A 61 3.19 -15.10 -11.29
N GLU A 62 3.61 -13.87 -10.96
CA GLU A 62 4.68 -13.18 -11.69
C GLU A 62 6.04 -13.86 -11.50
N ASP A 63 6.32 -14.37 -10.30
CA ASP A 63 7.58 -15.04 -9.97
C ASP A 63 7.71 -16.45 -10.61
N ASP A 64 6.60 -17.17 -10.82
CA ASP A 64 6.57 -18.51 -11.46
C ASP A 64 6.75 -18.48 -12.99
N VAL A 65 6.84 -17.29 -13.61
CA VAL A 65 6.96 -17.09 -15.07
C VAL A 65 8.43 -16.94 -15.54
N PHE A 66 9.41 -17.10 -14.65
CA PHE A 66 10.85 -17.01 -14.97
C PHE A 66 11.61 -18.34 -14.87
#